data_AF-A0A1W9RK29-F1
#
_entry.id   AF-A0A1W9RK29-F1
#
_cell.length_a   1.000
_cell.length_b   1.000
_cell.length_c   1.000
_cell.angle_alpha   90.00
_cell.angle_beta   90.00
_cell.angle_gamma   90.00
#
_symmetry.space_group_name_H-M   'P 1'
#
loop_
_entity.id
_entity.type
_entity.pdbx_description
1 polymer ?
#
loop_
_entity_poly.entity_id
_entity_poly.type
_entity_poly.pdbx_seq_one_letter_code
_entity_poly.pdbx_strand_id
1 'polypeptide(L)'
;MISCGPTTSSRMDKFVEFLLKKGVKVMIGKGKRAPFIGDLCRKYKAVYMITCGGCGAYLAEKIKNFRCVAFPQLGPESIFELEVKEFPLVVAIDTKGRSIY
;
A
#
# COMPACT_ATOMS: atom_id res chain seq x y z
N MET A 1 -8.87 -5.92 -15.71
CA MET A 1 -7.65 -5.15 -15.38
C MET A 1 -6.45 -5.93 -15.90
N ILE A 2 -5.51 -5.29 -16.61
CA ILE A 2 -4.39 -5.99 -17.27
C ILE A 2 -3.12 -6.00 -16.40
N SER A 3 -2.96 -5.01 -15.50
CA SER A 3 -1.79 -4.90 -14.62
C SER A 3 -2.13 -4.09 -13.36
N CYS A 4 -1.63 -4.52 -12.20
CA CYS A 4 -1.78 -3.82 -10.91
C CYS A 4 -0.51 -3.94 -10.06
N GLY A 5 0.54 -3.24 -10.48
CA GLY A 5 1.81 -3.22 -9.74
C GLY A 5 1.83 -2.22 -8.59
N PRO A 6 2.66 -2.43 -7.55
CA PRO A 6 2.87 -1.43 -6.51
C PRO A 6 3.66 -0.23 -7.05
N THR A 7 3.46 0.92 -6.41
CA THR A 7 4.19 2.15 -6.69
C THR A 7 5.16 2.48 -5.55
N THR A 8 6.17 3.32 -5.81
CA THR A 8 7.19 3.67 -4.80
C THR A 8 6.55 4.41 -3.61
N SER A 9 6.63 3.81 -2.42
CA SER A 9 5.89 4.28 -1.24
C SER A 9 6.42 5.57 -0.63
N SER A 10 7.72 5.88 -0.80
CA SER A 10 8.32 7.09 -0.23
C SER A 10 7.67 8.39 -0.73
N ARG A 11 7.09 8.39 -1.94
CA ARG A 11 6.34 9.55 -2.47
C ARG A 11 5.10 9.90 -1.64
N MET A 12 4.60 8.96 -0.84
CA MET A 12 3.41 9.13 0.00
C MET A 12 3.73 9.40 1.48
N ASP A 13 5.01 9.43 1.89
CA ASP A 13 5.41 9.50 3.30
C ASP A 13 4.82 10.72 4.03
N LYS A 14 4.77 11.89 3.37
CA LYS A 14 4.20 13.13 3.94
C LYS A 14 2.70 13.05 4.25
N PHE A 15 1.97 12.11 3.65
CA PHE A 15 0.53 11.95 3.85
C PHE A 15 0.17 10.86 4.86
N VAL A 16 1.13 10.07 5.30
CA VAL A 16 0.86 8.87 6.11
C VAL A 16 0.18 9.21 7.42
N GLU A 17 0.70 10.16 8.20
CA GLU A 17 0.09 10.46 9.50
C GLU A 17 -1.37 10.91 9.35
N PHE A 18 -1.68 11.68 8.31
CA PHE A 18 -3.06 12.07 8.01
C PHE A 18 -3.95 10.85 7.74
N LEU A 19 -3.52 9.92 6.90
CA LEU A 19 -4.26 8.69 6.58
C LEU A 19 -4.44 7.79 7.82
N LEU A 20 -3.40 7.65 8.65
CA LEU A 20 -3.45 6.86 9.87
C LEU A 20 -4.43 7.46 10.89
N LYS A 21 -4.48 8.79 11.03
CA LYS A 21 -5.48 9.50 11.85
C LYS A 21 -6.91 9.27 11.36
N LYS A 22 -7.11 9.04 10.05
CA LYS A 22 -8.41 8.72 9.44
C LYS A 22 -8.77 7.23 9.49
N GLY A 23 -7.96 6.42 10.15
CA GLY A 23 -8.28 5.02 10.44
C GLY A 23 -7.58 4.00 9.54
N VAL A 24 -6.75 4.42 8.58
CA VAL A 24 -5.95 3.48 7.79
C VAL A 24 -5.00 2.72 8.73
N LYS A 25 -4.97 1.39 8.62
CA LYS A 25 -4.12 0.50 9.44
C LYS A 25 -3.08 -0.27 8.64
N VAL A 26 -3.31 -0.48 7.35
CA VAL A 26 -2.39 -1.24 6.49
C VAL A 26 -2.10 -0.41 5.25
N MET A 27 -0.82 -0.32 4.91
CA MET A 27 -0.34 0.32 3.69
C MET A 27 0.41 -0.71 2.86
N ILE A 28 0.18 -0.73 1.55
CA ILE A 28 0.84 -1.67 0.61
C ILE A 28 1.58 -0.86 -0.45
N GLY A 29 2.80 -1.24 -0.79
CA GLY A 29 3.54 -0.62 -1.89
C GLY A 29 4.89 -1.27 -2.16
N LYS A 30 5.89 -0.48 -2.57
CA LYS A 30 7.27 -0.96 -2.76
C LYS A 30 8.31 0.03 -2.26
N GLY A 31 9.45 -0.53 -1.85
CA GLY A 31 10.65 0.20 -1.49
C GLY A 31 10.70 0.65 -0.03
N LYS A 32 11.86 1.19 0.34
CA LYS A 32 12.14 1.77 1.66
C LYS A 32 11.32 3.04 1.87
N ARG A 33 10.93 3.28 3.12
CA ARG A 33 10.24 4.49 3.58
C ARG A 33 11.12 5.27 4.56
N ALA A 34 10.79 6.54 4.79
CA ALA A 34 11.51 7.36 5.75
C ALA A 34 11.44 6.77 7.18
N PRO A 35 12.47 6.96 8.02
CA PRO A 35 12.52 6.37 9.36
C PRO A 35 11.31 6.69 10.25
N PHE A 36 10.78 7.92 10.16
CA PHE A 36 9.63 8.36 10.96
C PHE A 36 8.35 7.55 10.68
N ILE A 37 8.27 6.84 9.55
CA ILE A 37 7.14 5.96 9.24
C ILE A 37 7.08 4.78 10.22
N GLY A 38 8.24 4.29 10.70
CA GLY A 38 8.30 3.28 11.76
C GLY A 38 7.66 3.77 13.06
N ASP A 39 7.95 5.01 13.45
CA ASP A 39 7.37 5.61 14.64
C ASP A 39 5.85 5.83 14.49
N LEU A 40 5.40 6.23 13.30
CA LEU A 40 3.97 6.32 12.99
C LEU A 40 3.28 4.95 13.04
N CYS A 41 3.88 3.89 12.47
CA CYS A 41 3.36 2.53 12.57
C CYS A 41 3.22 2.07 14.03
N ARG A 42 4.21 2.39 14.88
CA ARG A 42 4.17 2.12 16.32
C ARG A 42 3.04 2.89 17.02
N LYS A 43 2.95 4.20 16.77
CA LYS A 43 1.96 5.11 17.38
C LYS A 43 0.52 4.74 17.04
N TYR A 44 0.25 4.47 15.76
CA TYR A 44 -1.12 4.21 15.26
C TYR A 44 -1.48 2.72 15.18
N LYS A 45 -0.58 1.82 15.61
CA LYS A 45 -0.72 0.35 15.47
C LYS A 45 -1.04 -0.03 14.03
N ALA A 46 -0.22 0.47 13.11
CA ALA A 46 -0.34 0.24 11.68
C ALA A 46 0.83 -0.61 11.15
N VAL A 47 0.65 -1.17 9.96
CA VAL A 47 1.63 -2.04 9.29
C VAL A 47 1.87 -1.52 7.87
N TYR A 48 3.12 -1.53 7.43
CA TYR A 48 3.47 -1.37 6.02
C TYR A 48 3.92 -2.70 5.45
N MET A 49 3.28 -3.10 4.35
CA MET A 49 3.59 -4.31 3.62
C MET A 49 4.11 -3.96 2.24
N ILE A 50 5.01 -4.80 1.72
CA ILE A 50 5.51 -4.70 0.36
C ILE A 50 5.04 -5.88 -0.48
N THR A 51 4.95 -5.66 -1.78
CA THR A 51 4.75 -6.72 -2.78
C THR A 51 5.78 -6.59 -3.89
N CYS A 52 5.81 -7.56 -4.81
CA CYS A 52 6.79 -7.63 -5.87
C CYS A 52 6.63 -6.47 -6.86
N GLY A 53 7.68 -5.66 -7.05
CA GLY A 53 7.74 -4.64 -8.08
C GLY A 53 8.03 -5.26 -9.46
N GLY A 54 7.43 -4.71 -10.51
CA GLY A 54 7.62 -5.19 -11.90
C GLY A 54 6.72 -6.35 -12.32
N CYS A 55 6.08 -7.04 -11.38
CA CYS A 55 5.18 -8.17 -11.65
C CYS A 55 3.69 -7.77 -11.74
N GLY A 56 3.37 -6.63 -12.35
CA GLY A 56 2.02 -6.07 -12.34
C GLY A 56 0.95 -6.97 -12.99
N ALA A 57 1.29 -7.69 -14.06
CA ALA A 57 0.39 -8.64 -14.70
C ALA A 57 0.05 -9.83 -13.77
N TYR A 58 1.05 -10.42 -13.12
CA TYR A 58 0.86 -11.48 -12.13
C TYR A 58 0.01 -11.03 -10.94
N LEU A 59 0.22 -9.82 -10.44
CA LEU A 59 -0.58 -9.27 -9.34
C LEU A 59 -2.03 -9.02 -9.77
N ALA A 60 -2.28 -8.66 -11.03
CA ALA A 60 -3.64 -8.50 -11.55
C ALA A 60 -4.43 -9.82 -11.55
N GLU A 61 -3.78 -10.97 -11.71
CA GLU A 61 -4.43 -12.29 -11.62
C GLU A 61 -4.96 -12.59 -10.20
N LYS A 62 -4.43 -11.90 -9.18
CA LYS A 62 -4.86 -12.05 -7.78
C LYS A 62 -6.07 -11.18 -7.42
N ILE A 63 -6.52 -10.32 -8.33
CA ILE A 63 -7.68 -9.44 -8.14
C ILE A 63 -8.95 -10.17 -8.62
N LYS A 64 -9.95 -10.27 -7.74
CA LYS A 64 -11.25 -10.88 -7.99
C LYS A 64 -12.31 -9.88 -8.40
N ASN A 65 -12.26 -8.68 -7.84
CA ASN A 65 -13.17 -7.59 -8.18
C ASN A 65 -12.43 -6.25 -8.18
N PHE A 66 -12.90 -5.34 -9.01
CA PHE A 66 -12.30 -4.03 -9.23
C PHE A 66 -13.39 -3.00 -9.53
N ARG A 67 -13.44 -1.92 -8.73
CA ARG A 67 -14.38 -0.82 -8.94
C ARG A 67 -13.73 0.53 -8.67
N CYS A 68 -13.92 1.48 -9.58
CA CYS A 68 -13.59 2.89 -9.31
C CYS A 68 -14.62 3.47 -8.34
N VAL A 69 -14.16 4.02 -7.23
CA VAL A 69 -15.03 4.57 -6.16
C VAL A 69 -14.93 6.07 -6.04
N ALA A 70 -13.86 6.69 -6.53
CA ALA A 70 -13.75 8.15 -6.58
C ALA A 70 -12.78 8.63 -7.66
N PHE A 71 -13.05 9.85 -8.13
CA PHE A 71 -12.20 10.61 -9.07
C PHE A 71 -11.90 9.89 -10.40
N PRO A 72 -12.90 9.36 -11.12
CA PRO A 72 -12.69 8.57 -12.36
C PRO A 72 -11.92 9.32 -13.45
N GLN A 73 -11.96 10.65 -13.44
CA GLN A 73 -11.21 11.51 -14.36
C GLN A 73 -9.67 11.40 -14.20
N LEU A 74 -9.18 10.86 -13.08
CA LEU A 74 -7.75 10.69 -12.82
C LEU A 74 -7.16 9.42 -13.46
N GLY A 75 -7.98 8.59 -14.12
CA GLY A 75 -7.51 7.39 -14.81
C GLY A 75 -6.80 6.42 -13.85
N PRO A 76 -5.54 6.02 -14.10
CA PRO A 76 -4.79 5.12 -13.21
C PRO A 76 -4.61 5.62 -11.77
N GLU A 77 -4.73 6.92 -11.52
CA GLU A 77 -4.60 7.55 -10.19
C GLU A 77 -5.96 7.70 -9.47
N SER A 78 -7.05 7.15 -10.03
CA SER A 78 -8.35 7.13 -9.37
C SER A 78 -8.29 6.28 -8.09
N ILE A 79 -9.27 6.47 -7.19
CA ILE A 79 -9.38 5.59 -6.03
C ILE A 79 -10.18 4.36 -6.43
N PHE A 80 -9.57 3.20 -6.23
CA PHE A 80 -10.16 1.91 -6.56
C PHE A 80 -10.39 1.07 -5.31
N GLU A 81 -11.53 0.40 -5.28
CA GLU A 81 -11.81 -0.70 -4.37
C GLU A 81 -11.46 -2.01 -5.07
N LEU A 82 -10.60 -2.80 -4.44
CA LEU A 82 -10.10 -4.07 -4.94
C LEU A 82 -10.50 -5.18 -3.99
N GLU A 83 -11.05 -6.27 -4.53
CA GLU A 83 -11.14 -7.54 -3.83
C GLU A 83 -10.01 -8.43 -4.33
N VAL A 84 -9.20 -8.97 -3.42
CA VAL A 84 -8.02 -9.77 -3.77
C VAL A 84 -8.02 -11.10 -3.05
N LYS A 85 -7.45 -12.14 -3.68
CA LYS A 85 -7.27 -13.47 -3.10
C LYS A 85 -5.83 -13.92 -3.29
N GLU A 86 -5.20 -14.39 -2.22
CA GLU A 86 -3.80 -14.87 -2.24
C GLU A 86 -2.83 -13.82 -2.81
N PHE A 87 -3.04 -12.56 -2.42
CA PHE A 87 -2.19 -11.45 -2.84
C PHE A 87 -0.87 -11.50 -2.06
N PRO A 88 0.29 -11.62 -2.73
CA PRO A 88 1.56 -11.84 -2.06
C PRO A 88 2.04 -10.57 -1.36
N LEU A 89 2.24 -10.65 -0.05
CA LEU A 89 2.66 -9.53 0.79
C LEU A 89 3.73 -9.98 1.78
N VAL A 90 4.66 -9.07 2.07
CA VAL A 90 5.65 -9.21 3.14
C VAL A 90 5.54 -8.02 4.08
N VAL A 91 5.53 -8.26 5.38
CA VAL A 91 5.55 -7.19 6.38
C VAL A 91 6.93 -6.51 6.34
N ALA A 92 6.96 -5.25 5.88
CA ALA A 92 8.18 -4.47 5.78
C ALA A 92 8.41 -3.56 6.99
N ILE A 93 7.34 -3.01 7.57
CA ILE A 93 7.38 -2.31 8.86
C ILE A 93 6.23 -2.82 9.73
N ASP A 94 6.57 -3.36 10.90
CA ASP A 94 5.57 -3.90 11.83
C ASP A 94 4.97 -2.84 12.79
N THR A 95 4.02 -3.27 13.62
CA THR A 95 3.36 -2.40 14.63
C THR A 95 4.26 -1.98 15.79
N LYS A 96 5.52 -2.44 15.83
CA LYS A 96 6.55 -2.00 16.77
C LYS A 96 7.52 -1.01 16.11
N GLY A 97 7.32 -0.70 14.83
CA GLY A 97 8.17 0.19 14.05
C GLY A 97 9.47 -0.46 13.57
N ARG A 98 9.58 -1.79 13.63
CA ARG A 98 10.77 -2.51 13.13
C ARG A 98 10.68 -2.62 11.62
N SER A 99 11.75 -2.24 10.93
CA SER A 99 11.86 -2.21 9.47
C SER A 99 12.78 -3.34 8.98
N ILE A 100 12.46 -3.94 7.83
CA ILE A 100 13.35 -4.88 7.12
C ILE A 100 14.42 -4.17 6.27
N TYR A 101 14.32 -2.84 6.11
CA TYR A 101 15.28 -1.94 5.45
C TYR A 101 16.01 -1.06 6.45
#